data_AF-A0A0F8Y7V6-F1
#
_entry.id   AF-A0A0F8Y7V6-F1
#
_cell.length_a   1.000
_cell.length_b   1.000
_cell.length_c   1.000
_cell.angle_alpha   90.00
_cell.angle_beta   90.00
_cell.angle_gamma   90.00
#
_symmetry.space_group_name_H-M   'P 1'
#
loop_
_entity.id
_entity.type
_entity.pdbx_description
1 polymer ?
#
loop_
_entity_poly.entity_id
_entity_poly.type
_entity_poly.pdbx_seq_one_letter_code
_entity_poly.pdbx_strand_id
1 'polypeptide(L)'
;IAESSVTQHEAALTIGASQVTAGTFGTGAYVFDNTVSGITTLTATTLAGTLSTATQNTVTTMTALTTIGTLVAGAVPASLVTAGTFGAGDYVFPADVTTSASFVSTGGGATGKFLTGGAGATVFAFSGANFDIRAGDGMQSSQNVLRVTSAGAFDFQSNTVSMGTLTIDDTNEWLLLTDTGTSGSVDMTFQNGTTGTGAAGFQIGITASEKAILLNYENTDMLFHTNNALVATLAPGGNLTLVGAITATTATFTGVTTLNTIAYTWPGSDGGAGNVLSTNGSGILSWTAGGAGALGGSGTAGTIAKWSAAATLTDSIITESGTDVTIAGDLIVTGGGQHS
;
A
#
# COMPACT_ATOMS: atom_id res chain seq x y z
N ILE A 1 -125.14 9.17 48.16
CA ILE A 1 -124.26 9.56 49.29
C ILE A 1 -123.02 10.12 48.65
N ALA A 2 -122.79 11.42 48.80
CA ALA A 2 -121.51 12.02 48.44
C ALA A 2 -120.49 11.62 49.50
N GLU A 3 -119.39 11.01 49.09
CA GLU A 3 -118.20 10.92 49.91
C GLU A 3 -117.07 11.70 49.27
N SER A 4 -116.57 12.63 50.07
CA SER A 4 -115.59 13.65 49.80
C SER A 4 -114.18 13.08 49.89
N SER A 5 -113.32 13.53 48.96
CA SER A 5 -111.91 13.88 49.19
C SER A 5 -111.08 12.95 50.08
N VAL A 6 -110.34 12.04 49.46
CA VAL A 6 -109.09 11.51 50.03
C VAL A 6 -107.93 12.36 49.51
N THR A 7 -107.39 13.18 50.40
CA THR A 7 -106.14 13.93 50.23
C THR A 7 -104.94 12.99 50.26
N GLN A 8 -104.10 13.15 49.23
CA GLN A 8 -102.72 12.69 49.05
C GLN A 8 -102.11 11.81 50.16
N HIS A 9 -102.00 10.51 49.87
CA HIS A 9 -100.87 9.72 50.34
C HIS A 9 -99.77 9.83 49.30
N GLU A 10 -98.59 10.33 49.69
CA GLU A 10 -97.31 9.99 49.07
C GLU A 10 -97.09 8.48 49.20
N ALA A 11 -97.84 7.70 48.43
CA ALA A 11 -97.46 6.33 48.15
C ALA A 11 -96.32 6.44 47.13
N ALA A 12 -95.10 6.11 47.55
CA ALA A 12 -94.03 5.76 46.65
C ALA A 12 -94.60 4.77 45.64
N LEU A 13 -94.85 5.26 44.42
CA LEU A 13 -95.40 4.46 43.34
C LEU A 13 -94.33 3.44 42.98
N THR A 14 -94.40 2.29 43.65
CA THR A 14 -93.57 1.13 43.33
C THR A 14 -94.18 0.54 42.08
N ILE A 15 -93.79 1.09 40.92
CA ILE A 15 -94.14 0.53 39.63
C ILE A 15 -93.43 -0.82 39.56
N GLY A 16 -94.17 -1.92 39.71
CA GLY A 16 -93.59 -3.25 39.57
C GLY A 16 -92.98 -3.38 38.17
N ALA A 17 -91.83 -4.04 38.05
CA ALA A 17 -91.08 -4.16 36.79
C ALA A 17 -91.90 -4.66 35.58
N SER A 18 -93.06 -5.28 35.82
CA SER A 18 -94.01 -5.73 34.79
C SER A 18 -94.96 -4.64 34.26
N GLN A 19 -94.99 -3.44 34.84
CA GLN A 19 -95.96 -2.38 34.50
C GLN A 19 -95.41 -1.31 33.55
N VAL A 20 -94.10 -1.32 33.24
CA VAL A 20 -93.53 -0.46 32.19
C VAL A 20 -93.54 -1.24 30.88
N THR A 21 -94.73 -1.33 30.26
CA THR A 21 -94.85 -1.81 28.88
C THR A 21 -94.03 -0.88 27.97
N ALA A 22 -93.24 -1.45 27.05
CA ALA A 22 -92.37 -0.72 26.12
C ALA A 22 -93.06 0.52 25.53
N GLY A 23 -92.75 1.66 26.12
CA GLY A 23 -93.27 2.96 25.75
C GLY A 23 -92.10 3.89 25.58
N THR A 24 -92.21 4.79 24.61
CA THR A 24 -91.24 5.85 24.39
C THR A 24 -91.16 6.68 25.67
N PHE A 25 -90.08 6.51 26.42
CA PHE A 25 -89.71 7.49 27.43
C PHE A 25 -89.63 8.84 26.69
N GLY A 26 -90.44 9.81 27.11
CA GLY A 26 -90.53 11.11 26.45
C GLY A 26 -89.18 11.83 26.39
N THR A 27 -89.12 12.95 25.67
CA THR A 27 -87.90 13.77 25.66
C THR A 27 -87.64 14.32 27.06
N GLY A 28 -86.57 13.88 27.71
CA GLY A 28 -86.22 14.30 29.06
C GLY A 28 -84.91 13.71 29.53
N ALA A 29 -84.35 14.29 30.60
CA ALA A 29 -83.20 13.73 31.27
C ALA A 29 -83.67 12.56 32.15
N TYR A 30 -83.19 11.36 31.84
CA TYR A 30 -83.40 10.18 32.66
C TYR A 30 -82.15 9.95 33.49
N VAL A 31 -82.32 9.99 34.80
CA VAL A 31 -81.27 9.62 35.74
C VAL A 31 -81.56 8.21 36.20
N PHE A 32 -80.68 7.28 35.82
CA PHE A 32 -80.67 5.94 36.38
C PHE A 32 -79.64 5.95 37.50
N ASP A 33 -80.11 5.80 38.74
CA ASP A 33 -79.30 5.74 39.95
C ASP A 33 -78.73 4.32 40.21
N ASN A 34 -78.99 3.38 39.30
CA ASN A 34 -78.53 2.00 39.37
C ASN A 34 -78.09 1.47 38.00
N THR A 35 -77.53 0.26 37.97
CA THR A 35 -77.04 -0.40 36.76
C THR A 35 -78.17 -0.63 35.76
N VAL A 36 -78.02 -0.08 34.56
CA VAL A 36 -78.94 -0.35 33.45
C VAL A 36 -78.40 -1.57 32.68
N SER A 37 -79.15 -2.67 32.70
CA SER A 37 -78.83 -3.91 31.97
C SER A 37 -79.78 -4.11 30.79
N GLY A 38 -79.37 -4.95 29.84
CA GLY A 38 -80.21 -5.34 28.70
C GLY A 38 -80.34 -4.31 27.58
N ILE A 39 -79.53 -3.24 27.59
CA ILE A 39 -79.47 -2.31 26.46
C ILE A 39 -78.77 -3.00 25.30
N THR A 40 -79.54 -3.34 24.27
CA THR A 40 -79.00 -3.92 23.02
C THR A 40 -78.45 -2.84 22.09
N THR A 41 -79.06 -1.65 22.07
CA THR A 41 -78.59 -0.50 21.29
C THR A 41 -78.71 0.78 22.11
N LEU A 42 -77.58 1.44 22.38
CA LEU A 42 -77.53 2.78 22.95
C LEU A 42 -77.12 3.77 21.85
N THR A 43 -78.05 4.60 21.39
CA THR A 43 -77.74 5.70 20.46
C THR A 43 -77.59 6.99 21.25
N ALA A 44 -76.35 7.37 21.59
CA ALA A 44 -76.05 8.61 22.29
C ALA A 44 -75.19 9.52 21.41
N THR A 45 -75.53 10.80 21.33
CA THR A 45 -74.69 11.83 20.70
C THR A 45 -73.46 12.17 21.55
N THR A 46 -73.54 11.98 22.86
CA THR A 46 -72.41 12.13 23.78
C THR A 46 -72.55 11.10 24.89
N LEU A 47 -71.59 10.18 24.98
CA LEU A 47 -71.42 9.29 26.14
C LEU A 47 -70.24 9.82 26.96
N ALA A 48 -70.55 10.57 28.01
CA ALA A 48 -69.54 11.06 28.94
C ALA A 48 -69.31 10.00 30.04
N GLY A 49 -68.07 9.53 30.20
CA GLY A 49 -67.68 8.56 31.23
C GLY A 49 -66.67 7.52 30.76
N THR A 50 -66.32 6.58 31.65
CA THR A 50 -65.42 5.47 31.33
C THR A 50 -66.21 4.31 30.75
N LEU A 51 -65.95 3.98 29.49
CA LEU A 51 -66.47 2.76 28.87
C LEU A 51 -65.59 1.58 29.31
N SER A 52 -65.92 1.01 30.47
CA SER A 52 -65.22 -0.15 31.05
C SER A 52 -65.96 -1.44 30.66
N THR A 53 -65.46 -2.15 29.65
CA THR A 53 -65.89 -3.55 29.41
C THR A 53 -64.69 -4.46 29.32
N ALA A 54 -64.82 -5.70 29.80
CA ALA A 54 -63.76 -6.70 29.74
C ALA A 54 -63.49 -7.21 28.32
N THR A 55 -64.40 -6.96 27.37
CA THR A 55 -64.25 -7.36 25.96
C THR A 55 -65.07 -6.43 25.08
N GLN A 56 -64.39 -5.62 24.27
CA GLN A 56 -64.99 -4.84 23.18
C GLN A 56 -64.47 -5.42 21.87
N ASN A 57 -65.21 -6.37 21.31
CA ASN A 57 -64.69 -7.13 20.16
C ASN A 57 -64.64 -6.33 18.85
N THR A 58 -65.30 -5.17 18.78
CA THR A 58 -65.33 -4.38 17.54
C THR A 58 -65.68 -2.93 17.83
N VAL A 59 -64.66 -2.10 18.06
CA VAL A 59 -64.80 -0.65 17.94
C VAL A 59 -64.33 -0.29 16.54
N THR A 60 -65.28 -0.18 15.60
CA THR A 60 -64.97 -0.03 14.17
C THR A 60 -64.55 1.37 13.76
N THR A 61 -64.88 2.40 14.54
CA THR A 61 -64.43 3.78 14.29
C THR A 61 -64.28 4.56 15.60
N MET A 62 -63.05 4.95 15.94
CA MET A 62 -62.79 6.00 16.94
C MET A 62 -62.09 7.16 16.24
N THR A 63 -62.79 8.25 16.01
CA THR A 63 -62.24 9.44 15.35
C THR A 63 -61.44 10.35 16.29
N ALA A 64 -61.37 10.03 17.59
CA ALA A 64 -60.77 10.88 18.62
C ALA A 64 -59.98 10.12 19.70
N LEU A 65 -59.46 8.93 19.40
CA LEU A 65 -58.60 8.21 20.35
C LEU A 65 -57.21 8.85 20.38
N THR A 66 -56.98 9.73 21.35
CA THR A 66 -55.72 10.48 21.47
C THR A 66 -54.67 9.76 22.32
N THR A 67 -55.08 8.78 23.15
CA THR A 67 -54.17 8.03 24.02
C THR A 67 -54.66 6.59 24.15
N ILE A 68 -53.77 5.63 23.90
CA ILE A 68 -53.96 4.22 24.28
C ILE A 68 -53.23 4.05 25.62
N GLY A 69 -53.88 3.41 26.59
CA GLY A 69 -53.24 3.09 27.87
C GLY A 69 -52.08 2.09 27.72
N THR A 70 -51.58 1.59 28.84
CA THR A 70 -50.54 0.55 28.86
C THR A 70 -51.05 -0.70 28.14
N LEU A 71 -50.48 -1.02 26.97
CA LEU A 71 -50.75 -2.29 26.31
C LEU A 71 -50.11 -3.39 27.17
N VAL A 72 -50.92 -4.07 27.97
CA VAL A 72 -50.47 -5.21 28.77
C VAL A 72 -50.23 -6.37 27.81
N ALA A 73 -48.95 -6.58 27.47
CA ALA A 73 -48.37 -7.77 26.85
C ALA A 73 -49.21 -8.43 25.74
N GLY A 74 -48.86 -8.10 24.50
CA GLY A 74 -49.32 -8.77 23.30
C GLY A 74 -48.62 -8.17 22.09
N ALA A 75 -48.45 -8.95 21.02
CA ALA A 75 -47.89 -8.44 19.78
C ALA A 75 -48.72 -7.23 19.32
N VAL A 76 -48.14 -6.03 19.38
CA VAL A 76 -48.77 -4.84 18.82
C VAL A 76 -48.78 -5.05 17.30
N PRO A 77 -49.96 -5.12 16.65
CA PRO A 77 -50.00 -5.26 15.21
C PRO A 77 -49.24 -4.08 14.60
N ALA A 78 -48.35 -4.34 13.65
CA ALA A 78 -47.54 -3.29 13.01
C ALA A 78 -48.39 -2.16 12.39
N SER A 79 -49.68 -2.42 12.12
CA SER A 79 -50.66 -1.43 11.66
C SER A 79 -51.07 -0.41 12.72
N LEU A 80 -50.91 -0.69 14.01
CA LEU A 80 -51.17 0.24 15.12
C LEU A 80 -50.01 1.19 15.40
N VAL A 81 -48.83 0.89 14.85
CA VAL A 81 -47.67 1.78 14.92
C VAL A 81 -47.64 2.55 13.60
N THR A 82 -48.33 3.69 13.55
CA THR A 82 -48.20 4.61 12.42
C THR A 82 -46.72 4.94 12.25
N ALA A 83 -46.18 4.67 11.06
CA ALA A 83 -44.80 4.97 10.73
C ALA A 83 -44.51 6.45 11.02
N GLY A 84 -43.73 6.75 12.06
CA GLY A 84 -43.37 8.13 12.34
C GLY A 84 -42.82 8.46 13.72
N THR A 85 -43.12 7.72 14.80
CA THR A 85 -42.55 8.06 16.12
C THR A 85 -42.69 6.89 17.08
N PHE A 86 -41.65 6.05 17.14
CA PHE A 86 -41.37 5.35 18.40
C PHE A 86 -41.06 6.45 19.43
N GLY A 87 -41.69 6.37 20.61
CA GLY A 87 -41.45 7.34 21.67
C GLY A 87 -39.99 7.36 22.11
N ALA A 88 -39.56 8.39 22.81
CA ALA A 88 -38.24 8.40 23.44
C ALA A 88 -38.18 7.28 24.49
N GLY A 89 -37.30 6.30 24.31
CA GLY A 89 -37.14 5.18 25.24
C GLY A 89 -36.20 4.10 24.70
N ASP A 90 -35.72 3.26 25.62
CA ASP A 90 -34.87 2.13 25.29
C ASP A 90 -35.72 0.98 24.74
N TYR A 91 -35.37 0.50 23.55
CA TYR A 91 -36.04 -0.63 22.91
C TYR A 91 -35.13 -1.87 22.97
N VAL A 92 -35.65 -2.93 23.58
CA VAL A 92 -34.98 -4.24 23.63
C VAL A 92 -35.70 -5.19 22.68
N PHE A 93 -35.02 -5.62 21.62
CA PHE A 93 -35.50 -6.68 20.74
C PHE A 93 -35.02 -8.04 21.27
N PRO A 94 -35.93 -8.98 21.59
CA PRO A 94 -35.55 -10.28 22.16
C PRO A 94 -34.95 -11.27 21.15
N ALA A 95 -34.87 -10.91 19.87
CA ALA A 95 -34.38 -11.74 18.78
C ALA A 95 -33.78 -10.88 17.64
N ASP A 96 -33.25 -11.54 16.61
CA ASP A 96 -32.63 -10.89 15.44
C ASP A 96 -33.61 -9.93 14.74
N VAL A 97 -33.15 -8.70 14.50
CA VAL A 97 -33.93 -7.69 13.79
C VAL A 97 -33.62 -7.80 12.29
N THR A 98 -34.54 -8.41 11.56
CA THR A 98 -34.44 -8.54 10.10
C THR A 98 -35.27 -7.47 9.42
N THR A 99 -34.62 -6.54 8.74
CA THR A 99 -35.30 -5.50 7.96
C THR A 99 -35.15 -5.77 6.46
N SER A 100 -36.21 -5.54 5.71
CA SER A 100 -36.16 -5.52 4.24
C SER A 100 -35.55 -4.22 3.68
N ALA A 101 -35.20 -3.27 4.55
CA ALA A 101 -34.65 -1.96 4.22
C ALA A 101 -33.41 -1.63 5.06
N SER A 102 -32.73 -0.53 4.73
CA SER A 102 -31.52 -0.06 5.41
C SER A 102 -31.81 0.37 6.85
N PHE A 103 -30.92 -0.02 7.79
CA PHE A 103 -30.89 0.59 9.11
C PHE A 103 -30.22 1.97 9.01
N VAL A 104 -31.05 3.01 8.92
CA VAL A 104 -30.58 4.39 8.87
C VAL A 104 -30.71 5.01 10.26
N SER A 105 -29.59 5.22 10.95
CA SER A 105 -29.56 6.07 12.14
C SER A 105 -29.44 7.53 11.69
N THR A 106 -30.56 8.25 11.63
CA THR A 106 -30.62 9.67 11.23
C THR A 106 -30.39 10.65 12.38
N GLY A 107 -29.69 10.23 13.43
CA GLY A 107 -29.48 11.04 14.65
C GLY A 107 -29.02 12.47 14.33
N GLY A 108 -29.93 13.43 14.47
CA GLY A 108 -29.61 14.84 14.44
C GLY A 108 -28.74 15.18 15.66
N GLY A 109 -27.47 15.54 15.43
CA GLY A 109 -26.57 16.10 16.44
C GLY A 109 -26.03 15.15 17.52
N ALA A 110 -26.63 13.99 17.75
CA ALA A 110 -26.09 12.94 18.61
C ALA A 110 -25.52 11.82 17.74
N THR A 111 -24.20 11.60 17.81
CA THR A 111 -23.52 10.44 17.22
C THR A 111 -24.32 9.18 17.49
N GLY A 112 -24.94 8.62 16.45
CA GLY A 112 -25.53 7.28 16.46
C GLY A 112 -24.42 6.26 16.67
N LYS A 113 -24.00 6.11 17.92
CA LYS A 113 -22.92 5.21 18.32
C LYS A 113 -23.55 3.84 18.50
N PHE A 114 -23.35 2.96 17.52
CA PHE A 114 -23.62 1.53 17.67
C PHE A 114 -22.69 0.98 18.76
N LEU A 115 -23.12 1.03 20.03
CA LEU A 115 -22.44 0.42 21.18
C LEU A 115 -22.96 -1.00 21.31
N THR A 116 -22.15 -2.02 20.95
CA THR A 116 -22.58 -3.41 21.06
C THR A 116 -21.57 -4.24 21.86
N GLY A 117 -22.11 -4.96 22.86
CA GLY A 117 -21.54 -6.19 23.45
C GLY A 117 -20.43 -6.08 24.51
N GLY A 118 -20.57 -6.85 25.60
CA GLY A 118 -19.46 -7.22 26.49
C GLY A 118 -18.46 -8.19 25.81
N ALA A 119 -17.28 -8.36 26.41
CA ALA A 119 -16.13 -9.09 25.83
C ALA A 119 -16.50 -10.51 25.33
N GLY A 120 -16.32 -10.76 24.03
CA GLY A 120 -16.58 -12.05 23.38
C GLY A 120 -17.79 -12.09 22.42
N ALA A 121 -18.58 -11.01 22.33
CA ALA A 121 -19.67 -10.91 21.35
C ALA A 121 -19.22 -10.22 20.06
N THR A 122 -19.58 -10.76 18.90
CA THR A 122 -19.24 -10.23 17.58
C THR A 122 -20.03 -8.94 17.29
N VAL A 123 -19.32 -7.82 17.12
CA VAL A 123 -19.89 -6.44 17.15
C VAL A 123 -20.32 -5.91 15.78
N PHE A 124 -19.67 -6.35 14.70
CA PHE A 124 -20.11 -6.19 13.31
C PHE A 124 -19.77 -7.48 12.57
N ALA A 125 -20.62 -8.50 12.71
CA ALA A 125 -20.58 -9.67 11.84
C ALA A 125 -21.39 -9.35 10.58
N PHE A 126 -20.72 -8.93 9.51
CA PHE A 126 -21.25 -9.28 8.20
C PHE A 126 -20.83 -10.73 7.95
N SER A 127 -21.76 -11.65 8.12
CA SER A 127 -21.76 -12.89 7.35
C SER A 127 -22.16 -12.51 5.91
N GLY A 128 -21.19 -11.97 5.16
CA GLY A 128 -21.42 -11.30 3.87
C GLY A 128 -20.27 -10.37 3.48
N ALA A 129 -20.24 -9.89 2.24
CA ALA A 129 -18.99 -9.49 1.58
C ALA A 129 -18.37 -8.13 1.98
N ASN A 130 -19.10 -7.17 2.57
CA ASN A 130 -18.67 -5.76 2.56
C ASN A 130 -18.71 -5.07 3.94
N PHE A 131 -17.55 -4.59 4.41
CA PHE A 131 -17.40 -3.59 5.49
C PHE A 131 -17.33 -2.20 4.85
N ASP A 132 -18.30 -1.30 4.99
CA ASP A 132 -18.26 0.07 4.43
C ASP A 132 -18.15 1.14 5.53
N ILE A 133 -16.98 1.80 5.67
CA ILE A 133 -16.85 3.00 6.52
C ILE A 133 -16.93 4.23 5.62
N ARG A 134 -18.07 4.89 5.65
CA ARG A 134 -18.29 6.21 5.04
C ARG A 134 -18.01 7.29 6.09
N ALA A 135 -17.07 8.19 5.83
CA ALA A 135 -16.92 9.43 6.59
C ALA A 135 -17.24 10.62 5.67
N GLY A 136 -18.38 11.25 5.89
CA GLY A 136 -18.77 12.51 5.24
C GLY A 136 -19.48 13.40 6.25
N ASP A 137 -19.35 14.72 6.13
CA ASP A 137 -19.95 15.73 7.01
C ASP A 137 -21.44 16.01 6.68
N GLY A 138 -22.04 15.19 5.82
CA GLY A 138 -23.43 15.32 5.39
C GLY A 138 -23.69 16.43 4.36
N MET A 139 -22.70 17.25 3.99
CA MET A 139 -22.80 18.26 2.93
C MET A 139 -21.75 18.10 1.83
N GLN A 140 -20.67 17.36 2.09
CA GLN A 140 -19.70 16.91 1.11
C GLN A 140 -19.79 15.38 0.99
N SER A 141 -19.87 14.88 -0.24
CA SER A 141 -20.02 13.45 -0.53
C SER A 141 -18.91 12.63 0.15
N SER A 142 -19.33 11.73 1.05
CA SER A 142 -18.56 10.72 1.81
C SER A 142 -17.20 10.33 1.25
N GLN A 143 -16.13 10.55 2.03
CA GLN A 143 -14.82 9.94 1.83
C GLN A 143 -14.75 8.65 2.65
N ASN A 144 -14.56 7.50 2.00
CA ASN A 144 -14.25 6.27 2.70
C ASN A 144 -12.78 6.35 3.17
N VAL A 145 -12.57 6.73 4.44
CA VAL A 145 -11.23 7.08 4.99
C VAL A 145 -10.39 5.86 5.35
N LEU A 146 -11.00 4.75 5.76
CA LEU A 146 -10.28 3.51 6.05
C LEU A 146 -11.24 2.32 6.08
N ARG A 147 -10.89 1.25 5.37
CA ARG A 147 -11.50 -0.08 5.52
C ARG A 147 -10.39 -1.03 5.95
N VAL A 148 -10.17 -1.17 7.25
CA VAL A 148 -9.23 -2.16 7.80
C VAL A 148 -10.01 -3.17 8.63
N THR A 149 -9.89 -4.44 8.28
CA THR A 149 -10.60 -5.55 8.91
C THR A 149 -9.58 -6.48 9.57
N SER A 150 -9.42 -6.36 10.91
CA SER A 150 -8.72 -7.28 11.85
C SER A 150 -7.20 -7.15 12.07
N ALA A 151 -6.71 -7.72 13.19
CA ALA A 151 -5.31 -7.80 13.64
C ALA A 151 -4.43 -8.82 12.86
N GLY A 152 -4.91 -9.28 11.72
CA GLY A 152 -4.19 -10.15 10.80
C GLY A 152 -3.48 -9.37 9.70
N ALA A 153 -2.87 -10.12 8.77
CA ALA A 153 -2.41 -9.55 7.51
C ALA A 153 -3.61 -8.88 6.80
N PHE A 154 -3.44 -7.62 6.44
CA PHE A 154 -4.33 -6.98 5.48
C PHE A 154 -3.94 -7.47 4.09
N ASP A 155 -4.59 -8.54 3.68
CA ASP A 155 -4.37 -9.14 2.38
C ASP A 155 -5.26 -8.49 1.32
N PHE A 156 -4.66 -8.05 0.24
CA PHE A 156 -5.36 -7.73 -0.99
C PHE A 156 -5.26 -8.95 -1.90
N GLN A 157 -6.27 -9.82 -1.90
CA GLN A 157 -6.35 -10.98 -2.83
C GLN A 157 -6.54 -10.57 -4.32
N SER A 158 -6.33 -9.30 -4.65
CA SER A 158 -6.40 -8.75 -5.99
C SER A 158 -5.03 -8.83 -6.67
N ASN A 159 -5.02 -9.14 -7.96
CA ASN A 159 -3.80 -9.09 -8.80
C ASN A 159 -3.23 -7.66 -8.94
N THR A 160 -3.97 -6.62 -8.54
CA THR A 160 -3.53 -5.23 -8.62
C THR A 160 -4.03 -4.41 -7.44
N VAL A 161 -3.12 -3.71 -6.77
CA VAL A 161 -3.42 -2.69 -5.75
C VAL A 161 -3.02 -1.33 -6.32
N SER A 162 -3.97 -0.39 -6.38
CA SER A 162 -3.70 0.99 -6.79
C SER A 162 -3.93 1.90 -5.59
N MET A 163 -2.90 2.66 -5.22
CA MET A 163 -2.97 3.65 -4.14
C MET A 163 -2.25 4.93 -4.59
N GLY A 164 -2.73 6.08 -4.14
CA GLY A 164 -2.13 7.36 -4.51
C GLY A 164 -0.72 7.51 -3.93
N THR A 165 -0.64 7.50 -2.61
CA THR A 165 0.63 7.61 -1.88
C THR A 165 0.74 6.46 -0.89
N LEU A 166 1.78 5.65 -1.04
CA LEU A 166 2.23 4.75 0.02
C LEU A 166 3.21 5.54 0.89
N THR A 167 2.84 5.79 2.14
CA THR A 167 3.72 6.46 3.10
C THR A 167 4.25 5.40 4.06
N ILE A 168 5.58 5.28 4.11
CA ILE A 168 6.34 4.48 5.08
C ILE A 168 7.23 5.51 5.79
N ASP A 169 6.90 5.86 7.03
CA ASP A 169 7.42 7.08 7.69
C ASP A 169 8.22 6.81 8.96
N ASP A 170 8.39 5.54 9.38
CA ASP A 170 9.35 5.22 10.44
C ASP A 170 10.76 5.01 9.88
N THR A 171 11.74 5.57 10.58
CA THR A 171 13.18 5.42 10.36
C THR A 171 13.68 3.97 10.24
N ASN A 172 12.91 2.98 10.71
CA ASN A 172 13.26 1.56 10.64
C ASN A 172 12.23 0.70 9.89
N GLU A 173 11.26 1.30 9.20
CA GLU A 173 10.30 0.54 8.38
C GLU A 173 10.86 0.28 6.99
N TRP A 174 10.56 -0.91 6.47
CA TRP A 174 10.96 -1.31 5.11
C TRP A 174 9.73 -1.77 4.35
N LEU A 175 9.68 -1.42 3.06
CA LEU A 175 8.79 -2.11 2.13
C LEU A 175 9.36 -3.50 1.86
N LEU A 176 8.81 -4.53 2.52
CA LEU A 176 9.13 -5.91 2.20
C LEU A 176 8.27 -6.36 1.01
N LEU A 177 8.92 -6.62 -0.12
CA LEU A 177 8.33 -7.34 -1.25
C LEU A 177 8.87 -8.76 -1.20
N THR A 178 7.99 -9.75 -1.13
CA THR A 178 8.38 -11.17 -1.13
C THR A 178 7.36 -11.99 -1.90
N ASP A 179 7.86 -12.93 -2.70
CA ASP A 179 7.06 -14.05 -3.21
C ASP A 179 7.29 -15.23 -2.26
N THR A 180 6.23 -15.75 -1.66
CA THR A 180 6.29 -16.93 -0.79
C THR A 180 6.05 -18.25 -1.55
N GLY A 181 5.79 -18.17 -2.87
CA GLY A 181 5.66 -19.29 -3.78
C GLY A 181 7.00 -19.85 -4.27
N THR A 182 6.94 -20.88 -5.11
CA THR A 182 8.15 -21.49 -5.68
C THR A 182 8.78 -20.59 -6.74
N SER A 183 9.86 -19.88 -6.37
CA SER A 183 10.87 -19.27 -7.25
C SER A 183 10.36 -18.25 -8.30
N GLY A 184 9.40 -17.39 -7.96
CA GLY A 184 9.08 -16.22 -8.79
C GLY A 184 10.13 -15.11 -8.69
N SER A 185 10.15 -14.18 -9.66
CA SER A 185 10.88 -12.92 -9.47
C SER A 185 10.08 -12.00 -8.55
N VAL A 186 10.79 -11.16 -7.79
CA VAL A 186 10.17 -10.10 -6.99
C VAL A 186 10.78 -8.80 -7.45
N ASP A 187 9.97 -8.01 -8.16
CA ASP A 187 10.45 -6.81 -8.83
C ASP A 187 9.60 -5.59 -8.50
N MET A 188 10.27 -4.48 -8.17
CA MET A 188 9.70 -3.15 -8.23
C MET A 188 9.94 -2.57 -9.62
N THR A 189 8.87 -2.19 -10.31
CA THR A 189 8.93 -1.77 -11.71
C THR A 189 8.45 -0.33 -11.86
N PHE A 190 9.27 0.50 -12.49
CA PHE A 190 8.98 1.90 -12.82
C PHE A 190 8.75 2.01 -14.33
N GLN A 191 7.53 2.33 -14.74
CA GLN A 191 7.15 2.43 -16.14
C GLN A 191 6.47 3.75 -16.46
N ASN A 192 6.48 4.09 -17.74
CA ASN A 192 5.73 5.19 -18.32
C ASN A 192 4.53 4.60 -19.11
N GLY A 193 3.33 5.13 -18.87
CA GLY A 193 2.10 4.66 -19.52
C GLY A 193 2.03 4.84 -21.04
N THR A 194 2.98 5.53 -21.67
CA THR A 194 3.03 5.74 -23.14
C THR A 194 3.96 4.79 -23.87
N THR A 195 4.92 4.15 -23.19
CA THR A 195 5.90 3.23 -23.80
C THR A 195 5.78 1.78 -23.29
N GLY A 196 5.03 1.55 -22.21
CA GLY A 196 4.98 0.24 -21.54
C GLY A 196 3.80 -0.66 -21.90
N THR A 197 3.97 -1.51 -22.90
CA THR A 197 3.33 -2.85 -22.89
C THR A 197 4.43 -3.90 -23.01
N GLY A 198 4.45 -4.89 -22.11
CA GLY A 198 5.50 -5.92 -22.06
C GLY A 198 6.70 -5.54 -21.16
N ALA A 199 7.89 -5.99 -21.55
CA ALA A 199 9.14 -5.71 -20.84
C ALA A 199 9.63 -4.30 -21.17
N ALA A 200 9.27 -3.33 -20.33
CA ALA A 200 9.57 -1.90 -20.50
C ALA A 200 9.90 -1.24 -19.15
N GLY A 201 10.47 -0.04 -19.19
CA GLY A 201 10.84 0.75 -18.02
C GLY A 201 12.11 0.29 -17.29
N PHE A 202 12.16 0.62 -16.00
CA PHE A 202 13.27 0.30 -15.11
C PHE A 202 12.80 -0.64 -14.00
N GLN A 203 13.56 -1.71 -13.76
CA GLN A 203 13.28 -2.71 -12.73
C GLN A 203 14.38 -2.79 -11.69
N ILE A 204 13.97 -2.95 -10.44
CA ILE A 204 14.83 -3.29 -9.31
C ILE A 204 14.24 -4.54 -8.67
N GLY A 205 15.01 -5.62 -8.56
CA GLY A 205 14.47 -6.85 -8.02
C GLY A 205 15.46 -8.01 -7.96
N ILE A 206 14.90 -9.22 -7.85
CA ILE A 206 15.63 -10.48 -7.85
C ILE A 206 15.09 -11.41 -8.94
N THR A 207 15.98 -12.08 -9.67
CA THR A 207 15.56 -13.09 -10.65
C THR A 207 15.04 -14.35 -9.97
N ALA A 208 14.37 -15.22 -10.74
CA ALA A 208 13.96 -16.55 -10.28
C ALA A 208 15.13 -17.44 -9.79
N SER A 209 16.38 -17.07 -10.12
CA SER A 209 17.60 -17.72 -9.63
C SER A 209 18.29 -16.90 -8.53
N GLU A 210 17.53 -16.03 -7.85
CA GLU A 210 17.95 -15.25 -6.68
C GLU A 210 19.13 -14.30 -6.96
N LYS A 211 19.21 -13.76 -8.19
CA LYS A 211 20.22 -12.74 -8.54
C LYS A 211 19.60 -11.35 -8.44
N ALA A 212 20.21 -10.48 -7.65
CA ALA A 212 19.84 -9.07 -7.61
C ALA A 212 20.11 -8.41 -8.97
N ILE A 213 19.16 -7.61 -9.45
CA ILE A 213 19.24 -6.93 -10.74
C ILE A 213 18.78 -5.48 -10.65
N LEU A 214 19.44 -4.64 -11.44
CA LEU A 214 18.92 -3.36 -11.92
C LEU A 214 18.82 -3.50 -13.43
N LEU A 215 17.63 -3.36 -13.99
CA LEU A 215 17.37 -3.67 -15.39
C LEU A 215 16.69 -2.49 -16.08
N ASN A 216 17.30 -2.00 -17.16
CA ASN A 216 16.69 -1.01 -18.05
C ASN A 216 16.20 -1.69 -19.33
N TYR A 217 14.88 -1.86 -19.46
CA TYR A 217 14.28 -2.47 -20.65
C TYR A 217 14.17 -1.51 -21.83
N GLU A 218 14.31 -0.21 -21.62
CA GLU A 218 14.21 0.78 -22.69
C GLU A 218 15.40 0.73 -23.66
N ASN A 219 16.44 -0.08 -23.38
CA ASN A 219 17.66 -0.16 -24.18
C ASN A 219 18.28 1.23 -24.40
N THR A 220 18.25 2.05 -23.35
CA THR A 220 18.84 3.39 -23.27
C THR A 220 19.90 3.45 -22.18
N ASP A 221 20.60 4.58 -22.10
CA ASP A 221 21.59 4.82 -21.06
C ASP A 221 20.97 4.79 -19.65
N MET A 222 21.56 4.01 -18.75
CA MET A 222 21.33 4.16 -17.32
C MET A 222 22.24 5.25 -16.77
N LEU A 223 21.65 6.33 -16.25
CA LEU A 223 22.37 7.50 -15.76
C LEU A 223 22.43 7.49 -14.22
N PHE A 224 23.63 7.60 -13.67
CA PHE A 224 23.84 7.70 -12.23
C PHE A 224 24.24 9.13 -11.87
N HIS A 225 23.46 9.77 -11.01
CA HIS A 225 23.66 11.17 -10.61
C HIS A 225 23.95 11.28 -9.10
N THR A 226 24.76 12.25 -8.72
CA THR A 226 24.92 12.70 -7.33
C THR A 226 24.66 14.20 -7.27
N ASN A 227 23.73 14.64 -6.43
CA ASN A 227 23.34 16.06 -6.30
C ASN A 227 23.10 16.73 -7.68
N ASN A 228 22.30 16.08 -8.53
CA ASN A 228 21.96 16.54 -9.88
C ASN A 228 23.14 16.62 -10.88
N ALA A 229 24.32 16.11 -10.55
CA ALA A 229 25.46 15.99 -11.44
C ALA A 229 25.66 14.53 -11.89
N LEU A 230 25.84 14.29 -13.20
CA LEU A 230 26.09 12.96 -13.76
C LEU A 230 27.48 12.48 -13.32
N VAL A 231 27.57 11.25 -12.82
CA VAL A 231 28.84 10.63 -12.39
C VAL A 231 29.19 9.36 -13.16
N ALA A 232 28.18 8.62 -13.62
CA ALA A 232 28.37 7.42 -14.41
C ALA A 232 27.24 7.20 -15.41
N THR A 233 27.56 6.55 -16.52
CA THR A 233 26.60 6.07 -17.51
C THR A 233 26.88 4.61 -17.83
N LEU A 234 25.87 3.74 -17.72
CA LEU A 234 25.91 2.39 -18.30
C LEU A 234 25.09 2.41 -19.59
N ALA A 235 25.77 2.33 -20.72
CA ALA A 235 25.15 2.33 -22.04
C ALA A 235 24.55 0.95 -22.39
N PRO A 236 23.58 0.87 -23.31
CA PRO A 236 22.94 -0.40 -23.70
C PRO A 236 23.89 -1.48 -24.22
N GLY A 237 25.05 -1.08 -24.75
CA GLY A 237 26.11 -2.00 -25.19
C GLY A 237 26.98 -2.58 -24.07
N GLY A 238 26.67 -2.27 -22.80
CA GLY A 238 27.45 -2.70 -21.63
C GLY A 238 28.62 -1.79 -21.27
N ASN A 239 28.83 -0.69 -21.99
CA ASN A 239 29.91 0.25 -21.70
C ASN A 239 29.58 1.07 -20.45
N LEU A 240 30.46 1.01 -19.46
CA LEU A 240 30.44 1.90 -18.30
C LEU A 240 31.38 3.09 -18.53
N THR A 241 30.82 4.30 -18.57
CA THR A 241 31.57 5.55 -18.60
C THR A 241 31.50 6.21 -17.23
N LEU A 242 32.64 6.64 -16.70
CA LEU A 242 32.74 7.40 -15.46
C LEU A 242 33.24 8.81 -15.77
N VAL A 243 32.60 9.82 -15.20
CA VAL A 243 32.99 11.23 -15.40
C VAL A 243 34.28 11.55 -14.64
N GLY A 244 34.52 10.86 -13.51
CA GLY A 244 35.71 11.00 -12.69
C GLY A 244 36.74 9.87 -12.86
N ALA A 245 37.76 9.88 -11.99
CA ALA A 245 38.76 8.83 -11.95
C ALA A 245 38.23 7.52 -11.32
N ILE A 246 38.75 6.40 -11.79
CA ILE A 246 38.57 5.09 -11.15
C ILE A 246 39.74 4.88 -10.19
N THR A 247 39.45 4.55 -8.92
CA THR A 247 40.44 4.03 -7.99
C THR A 247 40.15 2.54 -7.79
N ALA A 248 41.06 1.68 -8.25
CA ALA A 248 40.94 0.22 -8.11
C ALA A 248 42.21 -0.34 -7.48
N THR A 249 42.06 -1.23 -6.51
CA THR A 249 43.21 -1.95 -5.90
C THR A 249 43.86 -2.91 -6.89
N THR A 250 43.03 -3.57 -7.71
CA THR A 250 43.43 -4.50 -8.74
C THR A 250 42.46 -4.39 -9.91
N ALA A 251 42.94 -4.59 -11.12
CA ALA A 251 42.11 -4.68 -12.31
C ALA A 251 42.58 -5.86 -13.18
N THR A 252 41.62 -6.63 -13.70
CA THR A 252 41.86 -7.71 -14.64
C THR A 252 41.27 -7.31 -15.98
N PHE A 253 42.12 -7.23 -17.00
CA PHE A 253 41.71 -6.94 -18.36
C PHE A 253 41.96 -8.17 -19.22
N THR A 254 40.95 -8.58 -20.00
CA THR A 254 41.08 -9.64 -21.00
C THR A 254 41.01 -9.04 -22.39
N GLY A 255 41.93 -9.42 -23.28
CA GLY A 255 41.95 -8.93 -24.66
C GLY A 255 42.72 -7.62 -24.82
N VAL A 256 42.11 -6.65 -25.50
CA VAL A 256 42.73 -5.38 -25.90
C VAL A 256 42.34 -4.28 -24.93
N THR A 257 43.31 -3.46 -24.48
CA THR A 257 43.04 -2.26 -23.68
C THR A 257 43.27 -1.01 -24.50
N THR A 258 42.30 -0.10 -24.56
CA THR A 258 42.47 1.19 -25.24
C THR A 258 42.78 2.29 -24.24
N LEU A 259 43.90 2.98 -24.41
CA LEU A 259 44.32 4.12 -23.58
C LEU A 259 44.52 5.35 -24.47
N ASN A 260 43.85 6.47 -24.16
CA ASN A 260 43.90 7.72 -24.92
C ASN A 260 43.69 7.54 -26.44
N THR A 261 42.84 6.60 -26.87
CA THR A 261 42.57 6.17 -28.26
C THR A 261 43.49 5.11 -28.87
N ILE A 262 44.59 4.75 -28.21
CA ILE A 262 45.49 3.70 -28.72
C ILE A 262 45.09 2.34 -28.15
N ALA A 263 44.77 1.40 -29.04
CA ALA A 263 44.48 0.02 -28.70
C ALA A 263 45.79 -0.75 -28.44
N TYR A 264 45.92 -1.37 -27.27
CA TYR A 264 47.05 -2.18 -26.89
C TYR A 264 46.68 -3.65 -26.78
N THR A 265 47.36 -4.50 -27.53
CA THR A 265 47.26 -5.96 -27.42
C THR A 265 48.38 -6.46 -26.51
N TRP A 266 48.00 -7.06 -25.38
CA TRP A 266 48.95 -7.56 -24.38
C TRP A 266 49.60 -8.89 -24.81
N PRO A 267 50.85 -9.17 -24.36
CA PRO A 267 51.45 -10.48 -24.53
C PRO A 267 50.67 -11.55 -23.73
N GLY A 268 50.68 -12.79 -24.21
CA GLY A 268 49.99 -13.90 -23.54
C GLY A 268 50.67 -14.46 -22.27
N SER A 269 51.86 -13.97 -21.90
CA SER A 269 52.60 -14.35 -20.69
C SER A 269 53.32 -13.13 -20.10
N ASP A 270 53.93 -13.25 -18.93
CA ASP A 270 54.70 -12.23 -18.20
C ASP A 270 56.15 -12.06 -18.68
N GLY A 271 56.57 -12.87 -19.65
CA GLY A 271 57.93 -12.86 -20.17
C GLY A 271 58.95 -13.52 -19.23
N GLY A 272 60.23 -13.48 -19.61
CA GLY A 272 61.32 -13.97 -18.77
C GLY A 272 61.85 -12.89 -17.82
N ALA A 273 62.56 -13.31 -16.77
CA ALA A 273 63.28 -12.39 -15.90
C ALA A 273 64.24 -11.51 -16.69
N GLY A 274 64.19 -10.20 -16.46
CA GLY A 274 65.00 -9.21 -17.18
C GLY A 274 64.39 -8.72 -18.49
N ASN A 275 63.23 -9.23 -18.94
CA ASN A 275 62.55 -8.70 -20.11
C ASN A 275 61.89 -7.33 -19.82
N VAL A 276 61.77 -6.51 -20.85
CA VAL A 276 61.04 -5.23 -20.86
C VAL A 276 59.86 -5.31 -21.83
N LEU A 277 58.76 -4.65 -21.47
CA LEU A 277 57.59 -4.56 -22.34
C LEU A 277 57.84 -3.48 -23.39
N SER A 278 57.78 -3.84 -24.66
CA SER A 278 58.01 -2.94 -25.79
C SER A 278 56.78 -2.86 -26.67
N THR A 279 56.60 -1.71 -27.34
CA THR A 279 55.55 -1.48 -28.34
C THR A 279 56.16 -1.47 -29.73
N ASN A 280 55.46 -2.02 -30.72
CA ASN A 280 55.86 -1.92 -32.13
C ASN A 280 55.44 -0.59 -32.79
N GLY A 281 54.91 0.37 -32.04
CA GLY A 281 54.40 1.64 -32.56
C GLY A 281 52.97 1.59 -33.11
N SER A 282 52.38 0.39 -33.23
CA SER A 282 51.02 0.16 -33.71
C SER A 282 50.13 -0.51 -32.65
N GLY A 283 50.55 -0.50 -31.39
CA GLY A 283 49.77 -1.01 -30.26
C GLY A 283 49.94 -2.50 -29.93
N ILE A 284 50.77 -3.25 -30.66
CA ILE A 284 51.11 -4.61 -30.24
C ILE A 284 52.25 -4.52 -29.23
N LEU A 285 52.02 -5.06 -28.04
CA LEU A 285 53.01 -5.16 -26.98
C LEU A 285 53.69 -6.53 -27.00
N SER A 286 55.00 -6.56 -26.78
CA SER A 286 55.78 -7.80 -26.68
C SER A 286 56.91 -7.67 -25.66
N TRP A 287 57.27 -8.80 -25.04
CA TRP A 287 58.44 -8.88 -24.17
C TRP A 287 59.72 -8.97 -25.02
N THR A 288 60.65 -8.05 -24.78
CA THR A 288 61.99 -8.05 -25.37
C THR A 288 63.01 -8.21 -24.26
N ALA A 289 64.16 -8.83 -24.51
CA ALA A 289 65.24 -8.90 -23.52
C ALA A 289 65.65 -7.48 -23.08
N GLY A 290 65.59 -7.21 -21.77
CA GLY A 290 66.09 -5.96 -21.18
C GLY A 290 67.58 -6.07 -20.91
N GLY A 291 68.34 -5.02 -21.23
CA GLY A 291 69.79 -5.00 -20.96
C GLY A 291 70.65 -4.30 -22.01
N ALA A 292 70.07 -3.91 -23.14
CA ALA A 292 70.78 -3.11 -24.12
C ALA A 292 69.75 -2.21 -24.81
N GLY A 293 69.77 -0.91 -24.56
CA GLY A 293 69.05 0.02 -25.41
C GLY A 293 69.63 -0.07 -26.82
N ALA A 294 69.13 -0.98 -27.65
CA ALA A 294 69.73 -1.35 -28.95
C ALA A 294 71.25 -1.69 -28.96
N LEU A 295 71.96 -1.68 -27.82
CA LEU A 295 73.41 -1.88 -27.73
C LEU A 295 73.79 -3.35 -27.96
N GLY A 296 74.05 -3.71 -29.20
CA GLY A 296 74.64 -5.01 -29.55
C GLY A 296 76.15 -5.04 -29.32
N GLY A 297 76.74 -6.23 -29.31
CA GLY A 297 78.19 -6.44 -29.22
C GLY A 297 78.61 -7.36 -28.08
N SER A 298 79.72 -8.06 -28.26
CA SER A 298 80.41 -8.78 -27.20
C SER A 298 81.66 -7.99 -26.83
N GLY A 299 81.76 -7.52 -25.59
CA GLY A 299 83.06 -7.11 -25.06
C GLY A 299 83.86 -8.36 -24.69
N THR A 300 85.10 -8.47 -25.15
CA THR A 300 86.04 -9.48 -24.65
C THR A 300 86.70 -8.95 -23.37
N ALA A 301 86.79 -9.77 -22.32
CA ALA A 301 87.51 -9.34 -21.11
C ALA A 301 88.97 -9.00 -21.45
N GLY A 302 89.44 -7.83 -21.01
CA GLY A 302 90.79 -7.35 -21.30
C GLY A 302 90.95 -6.59 -22.63
N THR A 303 89.87 -6.37 -23.40
CA THR A 303 89.88 -5.41 -24.51
C THR A 303 89.15 -4.13 -24.10
N ILE A 304 89.61 -2.98 -24.61
CA ILE A 304 88.83 -1.75 -24.51
C ILE A 304 87.74 -1.78 -25.59
N ALA A 305 86.47 -1.59 -25.22
CA ALA A 305 85.36 -1.55 -26.15
C ALA A 305 85.38 -0.29 -27.04
N LYS A 306 85.00 -0.42 -28.31
CA LYS A 306 84.79 0.70 -29.25
C LYS A 306 83.49 0.54 -30.03
N TRP A 307 82.92 1.64 -30.50
CA TRP A 307 81.77 1.62 -31.40
C TRP A 307 82.19 1.18 -32.81
N SER A 308 81.55 0.15 -33.35
CA SER A 308 81.63 -0.22 -34.77
C SER A 308 80.43 0.28 -35.57
N ALA A 309 79.31 0.56 -34.90
CA ALA A 309 78.11 1.15 -35.46
C ALA A 309 77.38 1.98 -34.38
N ALA A 310 76.33 2.70 -34.78
CA ALA A 310 75.57 3.60 -33.91
C ALA A 310 75.05 2.95 -32.60
N ALA A 311 74.87 1.62 -32.60
CA ALA A 311 74.43 0.88 -31.43
C ALA A 311 75.19 -0.46 -31.28
N THR A 312 76.43 -0.57 -31.76
CA THR A 312 77.21 -1.81 -31.65
C THR A 312 78.60 -1.55 -31.09
N LEU A 313 78.95 -2.25 -30.02
CA LEU A 313 80.29 -2.32 -29.47
C LEU A 313 81.07 -3.50 -30.07
N THR A 314 82.37 -3.33 -30.21
CA THR A 314 83.32 -4.37 -30.59
C THR A 314 84.65 -4.16 -29.86
N ASP A 315 85.53 -5.14 -29.92
CA ASP A 315 86.88 -5.03 -29.37
C ASP A 315 87.69 -4.00 -30.15
N SER A 316 88.38 -3.10 -29.45
CA SER A 316 89.42 -2.28 -30.06
C SER A 316 90.69 -3.09 -30.30
N ILE A 317 91.67 -2.48 -30.99
CA ILE A 317 93.03 -3.04 -31.08
C ILE A 317 93.83 -2.85 -29.77
N ILE A 318 93.21 -2.25 -28.76
CA ILE A 318 93.81 -1.94 -27.47
C ILE A 318 93.34 -2.97 -26.45
N THR A 319 94.30 -3.63 -25.82
CA THR A 319 94.06 -4.56 -24.70
C THR A 319 94.68 -4.02 -23.42
N GLU A 320 94.11 -4.41 -22.29
CA GLU A 320 94.58 -4.08 -20.94
C GLU A 320 94.80 -5.37 -20.14
N SER A 321 95.91 -5.42 -19.41
CA SER A 321 96.22 -6.51 -18.49
C SER A 321 96.99 -5.98 -17.28
N GLY A 322 96.30 -5.79 -16.16
CA GLY A 322 96.88 -5.34 -14.90
C GLY A 322 97.26 -3.85 -14.93
N THR A 323 98.53 -3.55 -15.19
CA THR A 323 99.04 -2.17 -15.33
C THR A 323 99.40 -1.82 -16.77
N ASP A 324 99.30 -2.78 -17.69
CA ASP A 324 99.83 -2.66 -19.03
C ASP A 324 98.70 -2.47 -20.04
N VAL A 325 98.93 -1.54 -20.97
CA VAL A 325 98.07 -1.33 -22.15
C VAL A 325 98.86 -1.71 -23.38
N THR A 326 98.34 -2.66 -24.16
CA THR A 326 98.94 -3.09 -25.43
C THR A 326 98.10 -2.59 -26.59
N ILE A 327 98.74 -2.07 -27.63
CA ILE A 327 98.10 -1.67 -28.89
C ILE A 327 98.63 -2.59 -29.98
N ALA A 328 97.77 -3.39 -30.60
CA ALA A 328 98.15 -4.37 -31.63
C ALA A 328 98.48 -3.73 -33.01
N GLY A 329 98.99 -2.49 -33.00
CA GLY A 329 99.34 -1.70 -34.17
C GLY A 329 100.14 -0.45 -33.78
N ASP A 330 100.44 0.41 -34.75
CA ASP A 330 101.23 1.60 -34.51
C ASP A 330 100.47 2.62 -33.65
N LEU A 331 101.13 3.10 -32.58
CA LEU A 331 100.65 4.24 -31.81
C LEU A 331 101.22 5.52 -32.41
N ILE A 332 100.37 6.31 -33.07
CA ILE A 332 100.73 7.64 -33.54
C ILE A 332 100.35 8.66 -32.46
N VAL A 333 101.34 9.21 -31.76
CA VAL A 333 101.15 10.30 -30.80
C VAL A 333 101.39 11.64 -31.48
N THR A 334 100.35 12.47 -31.60
CA THR A 334 100.46 13.82 -32.16
C THR A 334 100.38 14.87 -31.05
N GLY A 335 101.52 15.47 -30.72
CA GLY A 335 101.66 16.49 -29.68
C GLY A 335 103.10 16.50 -29.15
N GLY A 336 103.76 17.66 -29.15
CA GLY A 336 105.20 17.80 -28.90
C GLY A 336 105.66 17.69 -27.44
N GLY A 337 105.14 16.72 -26.68
CA GLY A 337 105.65 16.37 -25.36
C GLY A 337 106.67 15.24 -25.49
N GLN A 338 107.81 15.32 -24.81
CA GLN A 338 108.73 14.19 -24.74
C GLN A 338 108.04 13.01 -24.02
N HIS A 339 108.06 11.85 -24.67
CA HIS A 339 107.64 10.59 -24.08
C HIS A 339 108.90 9.76 -23.84
N SER A 340 109.21 9.49 -22.56
CA SER A 340 110.33 8.67 -22.10
C SER A 340 109.93 7.22 -21.91
#